data_AF-A0A3B1AD93-F1
#
_entry.id   AF-A0A3B1AD93-F1
#
_cell.length_a   1.000
_cell.length_b   1.000
_cell.length_c   1.000
_cell.angle_alpha   90.00
_cell.angle_beta   90.00
_cell.angle_gamma   90.00
#
_symmetry.space_group_name_H-M   'P 1'
#
loop_
_entity.id
_entity.type
_entity.pdbx_description
1 polymer ?
#
loop_
_entity_poly.entity_id
_entity_poly.type
_entity_poly.pdbx_seq_one_letter_code
_entity_poly.pdbx_strand_id
1 'polypeptide(L)' 'MKRTKHAKDITDRFREMVEQDGNTLADKHYDELALLIEAGIDTALVEKLEKIADKVNKLAGNIRNDAELFS' A
#
# COMPACT_ATOMS: atom_id res chain seq x y z
N MET A 1 -12.35 9.21 1.50
CA MET A 1 -11.50 8.02 1.29
C MET A 1 -11.60 7.61 -0.17
N LYS A 2 -10.47 7.57 -0.88
CA LYS A 2 -10.43 7.28 -2.31
C LYS A 2 -10.11 5.79 -2.48
N ARG A 3 -11.14 4.94 -2.32
CA ARG A 3 -11.02 3.47 -2.51
C ARG A 3 -10.21 3.19 -3.76
N THR A 4 -9.04 2.59 -3.63
CA THR A 4 -8.23 2.23 -4.80
C THR A 4 -8.99 1.14 -5.57
N LYS A 5 -9.00 1.23 -6.91
CA LYS A 5 -9.64 0.23 -7.77
C LYS A 5 -9.18 -1.19 -7.44
N HIS A 6 -7.90 -1.33 -7.07
CA HIS A 6 -7.27 -2.60 -6.74
C HIS A 6 -7.84 -3.25 -5.46
N ALA A 7 -8.03 -2.49 -4.38
CA ALA A 7 -8.62 -3.04 -3.16
C ALA A 7 -10.03 -3.58 -3.42
N LYS A 8 -10.82 -2.84 -4.20
CA LYS A 8 -12.16 -3.26 -4.62
C LYS A 8 -12.12 -4.53 -5.47
N ASP A 9 -11.27 -4.59 -6.49
CA ASP A 9 -11.15 -5.75 -7.38
C ASP A 9 -10.77 -7.03 -6.59
N ILE A 10 -9.92 -6.92 -5.56
CA ILE A 10 -9.55 -8.06 -4.70
C ILE A 10 -10.75 -8.49 -3.83
N THR A 11 -11.46 -7.54 -3.21
CA THR A 11 -12.63 -7.83 -2.39
C THR A 11 -13.76 -8.46 -3.20
N ASP A 12 -14.02 -7.96 -4.41
CA ASP A 12 -15.06 -8.48 -5.30
C ASP A 12 -14.73 -9.94 -5.70
N ARG A 13 -13.47 -10.24 -6.02
CA ARG A 13 -13.05 -11.62 -6.30
C ARG A 13 -13.13 -12.54 -5.09
N PHE A 14 -12.83 -12.04 -3.90
CA PHE A 14 -13.01 -12.80 -2.67
C PHE A 14 -14.50 -13.09 -2.41
N ARG A 15 -15.38 -12.11 -2.64
CA ARG A 15 -16.83 -12.30 -2.56
C ARG A 15 -17.30 -13.39 -3.52
N GLU A 16 -16.88 -13.33 -4.79
CA GLU A 16 -17.22 -14.36 -5.79
C GLU A 16 -16.85 -15.78 -5.32
N MET A 17 -15.67 -15.96 -4.71
CA MET A 17 -15.25 -17.25 -4.18
C MET A 17 -16.13 -17.72 -3.01
N VAL A 18 -16.46 -16.83 -2.07
CA VAL A 18 -17.32 -17.14 -0.92
C VAL A 18 -18.72 -17.54 -1.38
N GLU A 19 -19.28 -16.81 -2.36
CA GLU A 19 -20.59 -17.10 -2.94
C GLU A 19 -20.59 -18.41 -3.74
N GLN A 20 -19.52 -18.71 -4.48
CA GLN A 20 -19.35 -19.98 -5.19
C GLN A 20 -19.33 -21.20 -4.25
N ASP A 21 -18.79 -21.03 -3.04
CA ASP A 21 -18.77 -22.08 -2.00
C ASP A 21 -20.13 -22.23 -1.27
N GLY A 22 -21.17 -21.50 -1.71
CA GLY A 22 -22.51 -21.54 -1.12
C GLY A 22 -22.63 -20.79 0.21
N ASN A 23 -21.61 -20.02 0.58
CA ASN A 23 -21.62 -19.15 1.75
C ASN A 23 -22.12 -17.76 1.35
N THR A 24 -22.78 -17.06 2.27
CA THR A 24 -23.18 -15.67 2.05
C THR A 24 -22.87 -14.87 3.30
N LEU A 25 -22.14 -13.78 3.11
CA LEU A 25 -21.89 -12.78 4.15
C LEU A 25 -22.66 -11.50 3.82
N ALA A 26 -23.01 -10.74 4.85
CA ALA A 26 -23.60 -9.42 4.64
C ALA A 26 -22.60 -8.47 3.94
N ASP A 27 -23.10 -7.61 3.05
CA ASP A 27 -22.28 -6.64 2.28
C ASP A 27 -21.32 -5.83 3.15
N LYS A 28 -21.74 -5.47 4.37
CA LYS A 28 -20.92 -4.74 5.34
C LYS A 28 -19.57 -5.40 5.62
N HIS A 29 -19.49 -6.73 5.61
CA HIS A 29 -18.24 -7.45 5.89
C HIS A 29 -17.27 -7.35 4.72
N TYR A 30 -17.79 -7.31 3.49
CA TYR A 30 -16.96 -7.05 2.31
C TYR A 30 -16.50 -5.59 2.26
N ASP A 31 -17.35 -4.64 2.66
CA ASP A 31 -16.94 -3.24 2.80
C ASP A 31 -15.82 -3.07 3.84
N GLU A 32 -15.93 -3.72 5.00
CA GLU A 32 -14.86 -3.75 6.02
C GLU A 32 -13.58 -4.41 5.48
N LEU A 33 -13.70 -5.53 4.77
CA LEU A 33 -12.55 -6.20 4.15
C LEU A 33 -11.85 -5.31 3.12
N ALA A 34 -12.61 -4.59 2.29
CA ALA A 34 -12.05 -3.65 1.32
C ALA A 34 -11.25 -2.54 2.01
N LEU A 35 -11.73 -2.01 3.13
CA LEU A 35 -11.01 -1.01 3.93
C LEU A 35 -9.72 -1.58 4.54
N LEU A 36 -9.74 -2.81 5.04
CA LEU A 36 -8.55 -3.47 5.58
C LEU A 36 -7.49 -3.70 4.50
N ILE A 37 -7.90 -4.15 3.31
CA ILE A 37 -7.00 -4.35 2.18
C ILE A 37 -6.41 -3.01 1.73
N GLU A 38 -7.22 -1.96 1.63
CA GLU A 38 -6.76 -0.61 1.31
C GLU A 38 -5.73 -0.11 2.32
N ALA A 39 -6.00 -0.23 3.62
CA ALA A 39 -5.07 0.18 4.68
C ALA A 39 -3.75 -0.61 4.63
N GLY A 40 -3.80 -1.92 4.33
CA GLY A 40 -2.61 -2.75 4.15
C GLY A 40 -1.77 -2.32 2.95
N ILE A 41 -2.42 -2.02 1.81
CA ILE A 41 -1.76 -1.51 0.59
C ILE A 41 -1.10 -0.16 0.88
N ASP A 42 -1.82 0.77 1.52
CA ASP A 42 -1.33 2.10 1.84
C ASP A 42 -0.13 2.04 2.78
N THR A 43 -0.19 1.17 3.80
CA THR A 43 0.93 0.96 4.74
C THR A 43 2.17 0.45 4.00
N ALA A 44 2.01 -0.57 3.14
CA ALA A 44 3.12 -1.11 2.36
C ALA A 44 3.70 -0.08 1.37
N LEU A 45 2.88 0.82 0.84
CA LEU A 45 3.32 1.91 -0.01
C LEU A 45 4.13 2.95 0.79
N VAL A 46 3.65 3.34 1.97
CA VAL A 46 4.37 4.27 2.85
C VAL A 46 5.75 3.73 3.21
N GLU A 47 5.85 2.46 3.64
CA GLU A 47 7.16 1.84 3.95
C GLU A 47 8.13 1.84 2.76
N LYS A 48 7.62 1.68 1.53
CA LYS A 48 8.44 1.78 0.32
C LYS A 48 8.90 3.21 0.06
N LEU A 49 8.02 4.19 0.26
CA LEU A 49 8.34 5.60 0.10
C LEU A 49 9.38 6.07 1.12
N GLU A 50 9.28 5.64 2.38
CA GLU A 50 10.28 5.90 3.42
C GLU A 50 11.67 5.38 3.01
N LYS A 51 11.75 4.14 2.53
CA LYS A 51 13.01 3.57 2.03
C LYS A 51 13.61 4.35 0.85
N ILE A 52 12.77 4.97 0.02
CA ILE A 52 13.24 5.83 -1.08
C ILE A 52 13.73 7.16 -0.53
N ALA A 53 13.00 7.77 0.41
CA ALA A 53 13.40 9.01 1.07
C ALA A 53 14.76 8.87 1.75
N ASP A 54 15.00 7.75 2.46
CA ASP A 54 16.29 7.45 3.08
C ASP A 54 17.43 7.38 2.06
N LYS A 55 17.20 6.76 0.90
CA LYS A 55 18.19 6.68 -0.19
C LYS A 55 18.51 8.05 -0.75
N VAL A 56 17.50 8.89 -0.96
CA VAL A 56 17.68 10.28 -1.44
C VAL A 56 18.48 11.08 -0.42
N ASN A 57 18.14 10.97 0.86
CA ASN A 57 18.84 11.67 1.93
C ASN A 57 20.31 11.25 2.02
N LYS A 58 20.59 9.94 1.92
CA LYS A 58 21.96 9.42 1.88
C LYS A 58 22.74 9.93 0.67
N LEU A 59 22.12 9.96 -0.51
CA LEU A 59 22.75 10.51 -1.71
C LEU A 59 23.09 11.99 -1.54
N ALA A 60 22.15 12.79 -1.02
CA ALA A 60 22.39 14.21 -0.74
C ALA A 60 23.55 14.42 0.25
N GLY A 61 23.62 13.58 1.30
CA GLY A 61 24.75 13.57 2.24
C GLY A 61 26.09 13.27 1.56
N ASN A 62 26.14 12.26 0.69
CA ASN A 62 27.36 11.93 -0.05
C ASN A 62 27.82 13.09 -0.96
N ILE A 63 26.89 13.73 -1.68
CA ILE A 63 27.21 14.88 -2.54
C ILE A 63 27.83 16.02 -1.72
N ARG A 64 27.30 16.30 -0.53
CA ARG A 64 27.86 17.33 0.36
C ARG A 64 29.27 16.95 0.82
N ASN A 65 29.48 15.72 1.25
CA ASN A 65 30.80 15.26 1.69
C ASN A 65 31.83 15.34 0.56
N ASP A 66 31.44 14.96 -0.67
CA ASP A 66 32.32 15.08 -1.83
C ASP A 66 32.67 16.55 -2.11
N ALA A 67 31.70 17.47 -2.06
CA ALA A 67 31.95 18.89 -2.23
C ALA A 67 32.90 19.46 -1.16
N GLU A 68 32.79 19.00 0.10
CA GLU A 68 33.71 19.38 1.17
C GLU A 68 35.13 18.84 0.96
N LEU A 69 35.30 17.66 0.35
CA LEU A 69 36.61 17.09 0.02
C LEU A 69 37.33 17.83 -1.12
N PHE A 70 36.59 18.50 -2.00
CA PHE A 70 37.14 19.28 -3.12
C PHE A 70 37.25 20.79 -2.84
N SER A 71 36.81 21.26 -1.66
CA SER A 71 36.94 22.65 -1.20
C SER A 71 38.18 22.87 -0.35
#